data_AF-H0H1P7-F1
#
_entry.id   AF-H0H1P7-F1
#
_cell.length_a   1.000
_cell.length_b   1.000
_cell.length_c   1.000
_cell.angle_alpha   90.00
_cell.angle_beta   90.00
_cell.angle_gamma   90.00
#
_symmetry.space_group_name_H-M   'P 1'
#
loop_
_entity.id
_entity.type
_entity.pdbx_description
1 polymer ?
#
loop_
_entity_poly.entity_id
_entity_poly.type
_entity_poly.pdbx_seq_one_letter_code
_entity_poly.pdbx_strand_id
1 'polypeptide(L)'
;MVVDKIGRRKCLLFGAAGMMACMVIFASIGVKCLYPHGEDAPSSKGAGNAMIVFTCFYIFCFASTWAPVAYIVVAESFPSKVKSRAMSISTAFNWLWQFLIGFF
;
A
#
# COMPACT_ATOMS: atom_id res chain seq x y z
N MET A 1 13.15 4.48 14.16
CA MET A 1 12.99 4.43 15.63
C MET A 1 11.91 3.44 16.10
N VAL A 2 10.73 3.35 15.45
CA VAL A 2 9.72 2.29 15.75
C VAL A 2 10.08 0.94 15.11
N VAL A 3 10.70 0.97 13.93
CA VAL A 3 11.10 -0.21 13.14
C VAL A 3 12.17 -1.08 13.83
N ASP A 4 13.06 -0.49 14.62
CA ASP A 4 14.12 -1.24 15.32
C ASP A 4 13.63 -1.96 16.59
N LYS A 5 12.51 -1.53 17.19
CA LYS A 5 11.96 -2.14 18.42
C LYS A 5 10.99 -3.30 18.17
N ILE A 6 10.34 -3.34 17.01
CA ILE A 6 9.23 -4.28 16.75
C ILE A 6 9.68 -5.48 15.89
N GLY A 7 10.86 -5.41 15.28
CA GLY A 7 11.36 -6.42 14.36
C GLY A 7 10.77 -6.21 12.96
N ARG A 8 11.65 -6.02 11.97
CA ARG A 8 11.33 -5.57 10.61
C ARG A 8 10.24 -6.41 9.93
N ARG A 9 10.23 -7.72 10.17
CA ARG A 9 9.22 -8.67 9.66
C ARG A 9 7.83 -8.45 10.27
N LYS A 10 7.75 -8.15 11.58
CA LYS A 10 6.47 -7.93 12.27
C LYS A 10 5.87 -6.57 11.89
N CYS A 11 6.69 -5.54 11.68
CA CYS A 11 6.24 -4.26 11.14
C CYS A 11 5.60 -4.40 9.76
N LEU A 12 6.21 -5.17 8.84
CA LEU A 12 5.65 -5.41 7.51
C LEU A 12 4.32 -6.18 7.56
N LEU A 13 4.25 -7.23 8.40
CA LEU A 13 3.04 -8.04 8.56
C LEU A 13 1.89 -7.23 9.19
N PHE A 14 2.17 -6.43 10.21
CA PHE A 14 1.16 -5.58 10.85
C PHE A 14 0.67 -4.49 9.91
N GLY A 15 1.58 -3.85 9.17
CA GLY A 15 1.24 -2.89 8.13
C GLY A 15 0.40 -3.50 7.02
N ALA A 16 0.77 -4.69 6.54
CA ALA A 16 0.03 -5.42 5.51
C ALA A 16 -1.38 -5.81 5.98
N ALA A 17 -1.53 -6.26 7.23
CA ALA A 17 -2.83 -6.57 7.81
C ALA A 17 -3.73 -5.33 7.92
N GLY A 18 -3.17 -4.19 8.36
CA GLY A 18 -3.91 -2.92 8.42
C GLY A 18 -4.32 -2.41 7.03
N MET A 19 -3.43 -2.52 6.04
CA MET A 19 -3.72 -2.17 4.64
C MET A 19 -4.79 -3.06 4.01
N MET A 20 -4.72 -4.38 4.24
CA MET A 20 -5.72 -5.33 3.77
C MET A 20 -7.10 -5.01 4.35
N ALA A 21 -7.19 -4.74 5.66
CA ALA A 21 -8.44 -4.35 6.30
C ALA A 21 -9.03 -3.07 5.70
N CYS A 22 -8.21 -2.04 5.46
CA CYS A 22 -8.66 -0.78 4.86
C CYS A 22 -9.16 -0.99 3.41
N MET A 23 -8.45 -1.78 2.61
CA MET A 23 -8.84 -2.10 1.23
C MET A 23 -10.13 -2.93 1.17
N VAL A 24 -10.32 -3.88 2.08
CA VAL A 24 -11.57 -4.67 2.16
C VAL A 24 -12.76 -3.78 2.50
N ILE A 25 -12.59 -2.84 3.44
CA ILE A 25 -13.65 -1.89 3.79
C ILE A 25 -13.95 -0.95 2.62
N PHE A 26 -12.91 -0.41 1.98
CA PHE A 26 -13.05 0.43 0.79
C PHE A 26 -13.82 -0.29 -0.33
N ALA A 27 -13.44 -1.54 -0.65
CA ALA A 27 -14.12 -2.35 -1.65
C ALA A 27 -15.57 -2.67 -1.26
N SER A 28 -15.81 -2.97 0.01
CA SER A 28 -17.15 -3.27 0.52
C SER A 28 -18.09 -2.06 0.42
N ILE A 29 -17.60 -0.86 0.79
CA ILE A 29 -18.35 0.40 0.67
C ILE A 29 -18.56 0.76 -0.81
N GLY A 30 -17.54 0.55 -1.65
CA GLY A 30 -17.61 0.74 -3.10
C GLY A 30 -18.70 -0.11 -3.76
N VAL A 31 -18.81 -1.39 -3.39
CA VAL A 31 -19.80 -2.31 -3.98
C VAL A 31 -21.21 -2.11 -3.39
N LYS A 32 -21.34 -1.79 -2.09
CA LYS A 32 -22.64 -1.75 -1.40
C LYS A 32 -23.30 -0.38 -1.36
N CYS A 33 -22.52 0.70 -1.31
CA CYS A 33 -23.05 2.03 -0.96
C CYS A 33 -22.70 3.13 -1.96
N LEU A 34 -21.84 2.85 -2.95
CA LEU A 34 -21.46 3.85 -3.95
C LEU A 34 -22.61 4.15 -4.93
N TYR A 35 -23.40 3.12 -5.29
CA TYR A 35 -24.57 3.23 -6.17
C TYR A 35 -25.82 2.61 -5.52
N PRO A 36 -26.47 3.31 -4.58
CA PRO A 36 -27.65 2.79 -3.89
C PRO A 36 -28.88 2.59 -4.81
N HIS A 37 -28.89 3.20 -6.01
CA HIS A 37 -30.01 3.12 -6.97
C HIS A 37 -29.58 2.74 -8.41
N GLY A 38 -28.43 2.07 -8.57
CA GLY A 38 -27.86 1.70 -9.87
C GLY A 38 -26.82 2.71 -10.39
N GLU A 39 -25.99 2.31 -11.35
CA GLU A 39 -24.84 3.08 -11.88
C GLU A 39 -25.21 4.46 -12.47
N ASP A 40 -26.49 4.65 -12.81
CA ASP A 40 -27.04 5.89 -13.38
C ASP A 40 -27.51 6.92 -12.33
N ALA A 41 -27.47 6.57 -11.04
CA ALA A 41 -27.91 7.44 -9.95
C ALA A 41 -26.73 8.17 -9.26
N PRO A 42 -26.95 9.38 -8.71
CA PRO A 42 -25.88 10.13 -8.06
C PRO A 42 -25.33 9.36 -6.85
N SER A 43 -24.01 9.22 -6.84
CA SER A 43 -23.29 8.55 -5.76
C SER A 43 -23.59 9.20 -4.40
N SER A 44 -23.73 8.38 -3.35
CA SER A 44 -23.93 8.87 -2.00
C SER A 44 -22.69 9.62 -1.50
N LYS A 45 -22.82 10.93 -1.24
CA LYS A 45 -21.73 11.75 -0.68
C LYS A 45 -21.15 11.17 0.62
N GLY A 46 -21.97 10.49 1.42
CA GLY A 46 -21.53 9.81 2.64
C GLY A 46 -20.62 8.61 2.37
N ALA A 47 -20.94 7.81 1.35
CA ALA A 47 -20.11 6.68 0.94
C ALA A 47 -18.77 7.15 0.34
N GLY A 48 -18.81 8.19 -0.49
CA GLY A 48 -17.59 8.83 -1.04
C GLY A 48 -16.67 9.37 0.05
N ASN A 49 -17.20 10.09 1.05
CA ASN A 49 -16.40 10.59 2.17
C ASN A 49 -15.79 9.46 3.00
N ALA A 50 -16.54 8.38 3.26
CA ALA A 50 -16.01 7.23 3.98
C ALA A 50 -14.86 6.57 3.21
N MET A 51 -15.01 6.39 1.89
CA MET A 51 -13.95 5.85 1.02
C MET A 51 -12.68 6.70 1.06
N ILE A 52 -12.80 8.04 1.02
CA ILE A 52 -11.65 8.94 1.13
C ILE A 52 -10.93 8.75 2.47
N VAL A 53 -11.66 8.69 3.58
CA VAL A 53 -11.06 8.50 4.92
C VAL A 53 -10.31 7.17 5.01
N PHE A 54 -10.89 6.08 4.52
CA PHE A 54 -10.22 4.77 4.50
C PHE A 54 -8.99 4.75 3.59
N THR A 55 -9.02 5.46 2.46
CA THR A 55 -7.84 5.64 1.60
C THR A 55 -6.75 6.43 2.32
N CYS A 56 -7.08 7.50 3.04
CA CYS A 56 -6.11 8.24 3.84
C CYS A 56 -5.46 7.37 4.93
N PHE A 57 -6.25 6.54 5.62
CA PHE A 57 -5.73 5.57 6.59
C PHE A 57 -4.83 4.51 5.93
N TYR A 58 -5.20 4.02 4.75
CA TYR A 58 -4.37 3.13 3.97
C TYR A 58 -3.02 3.78 3.63
N ILE A 59 -3.02 5.02 3.14
CA ILE A 59 -1.79 5.77 2.82
C ILE A 59 -0.93 5.99 4.07
N PHE A 60 -1.54 6.32 5.20
CA PHE A 60 -0.83 6.49 6.47
C PHE A 60 -0.14 5.19 6.92
N CYS A 61 -0.86 4.07 6.85
CA CYS A 61 -0.29 2.75 7.14
C CYS A 61 0.83 2.40 6.14
N PHE A 62 0.65 2.69 4.85
CA PHE A 62 1.65 2.45 3.81
C PHE A 62 2.93 3.27 4.02
N ALA A 63 2.78 4.58 4.26
CA ALA A 63 3.89 5.50 4.49
C ALA A 63 4.70 5.14 5.73
N SER A 64 4.03 4.69 6.80
CA SER A 64 4.67 4.34 8.07
C SER A 64 5.36 2.98 8.07
N THR A 65 4.87 2.02 7.27
CA THR A 65 5.39 0.64 7.30
C THR A 65 6.08 0.25 6.00
N TRP A 66 5.34 0.14 4.90
CA TRP A 66 5.87 -0.41 3.66
C TRP A 66 6.84 0.53 2.94
N ALA A 67 6.59 1.84 2.94
CA ALA A 67 7.41 2.81 2.22
C ALA A 67 8.89 2.80 2.65
N PRO A 68 9.27 2.86 3.93
CA PRO A 68 10.68 2.77 4.33
C PRO A 68 11.17 1.33 4.51
N VAL A 69 10.33 0.42 5.01
CA VAL A 69 10.80 -0.91 5.44
C VAL A 69 11.10 -1.82 4.24
N ALA A 70 10.40 -1.67 3.11
CA ALA A 70 10.65 -2.48 1.91
C ALA A 70 12.09 -2.28 1.38
N TYR A 71 12.55 -1.03 1.27
CA TYR A 71 13.92 -0.73 0.83
C TYR A 71 14.97 -1.21 1.83
N ILE A 72 14.68 -1.10 3.13
CA ILE A 72 15.58 -1.58 4.19
C ILE A 72 15.74 -3.10 4.13
N VAL A 73 14.65 -3.85 3.95
CA VAL A 73 14.70 -5.33 3.85
C VAL A 73 15.48 -5.79 2.63
N VAL A 74 15.29 -5.13 1.48
CA VAL A 74 16.11 -5.37 0.28
C VAL A 74 17.59 -5.07 0.57
N ALA A 75 17.88 -3.96 1.26
CA ALA A 75 19.24 -3.58 1.61
C ALA A 75 19.93 -4.57 2.56
N GLU A 76 19.19 -5.28 3.40
CA GLU A 76 19.74 -6.24 4.36
C GLU A 76 19.81 -7.67 3.82
N SER A 77 18.96 -8.03 2.87
CA SER A 77 18.90 -9.39 2.33
C SER A 77 20.12 -9.74 1.46
N PHE A 78 20.79 -8.74 0.88
CA PHE A 78 21.90 -8.96 -0.05
C PHE A 78 23.28 -8.70 0.58
N PRO A 79 24.27 -9.60 0.40
CA PRO A 79 25.63 -9.38 0.85
C PRO A 79 26.29 -8.20 0.11
N SER A 80 27.17 -7.48 0.80
CA SER A 80 27.77 -6.21 0.37
C SER A 80 28.36 -6.21 -1.05
N LYS A 81 28.89 -7.34 -1.51
CA LYS A 81 29.48 -7.50 -2.86
C LYS A 81 28.45 -7.43 -4.00
N VAL A 82 27.22 -7.88 -3.79
CA VAL A 82 26.15 -7.91 -4.82
C VAL A 82 25.03 -6.91 -4.55
N LYS A 83 25.04 -6.27 -3.38
CA LYS A 83 24.02 -5.32 -2.91
C LYS A 83 23.71 -4.23 -3.93
N SER A 84 24.73 -3.61 -4.54
CA SER A 84 24.54 -2.53 -5.53
C SER A 84 23.79 -3.02 -6.78
N ARG A 85 24.18 -4.18 -7.33
CA ARG A 85 23.50 -4.78 -8.49
C ARG A 85 22.08 -5.24 -8.17
N ALA A 86 21.87 -5.81 -6.98
CA ALA A 86 20.55 -6.25 -6.55
C ALA A 86 19.59 -5.06 -6.34
N MET A 87 20.07 -3.98 -5.69
CA MET A 87 19.30 -2.75 -5.53
C MET A 87 18.93 -2.09 -6.86
N SER A 88 19.85 -2.04 -7.83
CA SER A 88 19.55 -1.48 -9.14
C SER A 88 18.46 -2.26 -9.88
N ILE A 89 18.48 -3.60 -9.76
CA ILE A 89 17.44 -4.47 -10.32
C ILE A 89 16.09 -4.22 -9.63
N SER A 90 16.05 -4.15 -8.28
CA SER A 90 14.83 -3.85 -7.54
C SER A 90 14.22 -2.50 -7.92
N THR A 91 15.06 -1.48 -8.08
CA THR A 91 14.63 -0.15 -8.53
C THR A 91 14.12 -0.19 -9.97
N ALA A 92 14.79 -0.91 -10.88
CA ALA A 92 14.34 -1.07 -12.25
C ALA A 92 12.95 -1.73 -12.34
N PHE A 93 12.69 -2.78 -11.55
CA PHE A 93 11.36 -3.40 -11.47
C PHE A 93 10.31 -2.46 -10.88
N ASN A 94 10.67 -1.63 -9.90
CA ASN A 94 9.76 -0.65 -9.32
C ASN A 94 9.33 0.39 -10.38
N TRP A 95 10.28 0.93 -11.14
CA TRP A 95 9.99 1.85 -12.24
C TRP A 95 9.19 1.20 -13.38
N LEU A 96 9.51 -0.06 -13.71
CA LEU A 96 8.76 -0.81 -14.71
C LEU A 96 7.30 -0.99 -14.31
N TRP A 97 7.04 -1.30 -13.04
CA TRP A 97 5.68 -1.46 -12.53
C TRP A 97 4.90 -0.15 -12.53
N GLN A 98 5.56 0.95 -12.15
CA GLN A 98 4.98 2.30 -12.24
C GLN A 98 4.64 2.67 -13.69
N PHE A 99 5.51 2.31 -14.65
CA PHE A 99 5.25 2.51 -16.06
C PHE A 99 4.03 1.69 -16.52
N LEU A 100 3.96 0.41 -16.16
CA LEU A 100 2.83 -0.44 -16.54
C LEU A 100 1.50 0.09 -15.99
N ILE A 101 1.44 0.49 -14.72
CA ILE A 101 0.21 1.09 -14.13
C ILE A 101 -0.12 2.44 -14.75
N GLY A 102 0.89 3.23 -15.13
CA GLY A 102 0.66 4.53 -15.75
C GLY A 102 0.17 4.44 -17.21
N PHE A 103 0.46 3.32 -17.89
CA PHE A 103 0.19 3.12 -19.31
C PHE A 103 -1.04 2.23 -19.59
N PHE A 104 -1.40 1.34 -18.66
CA PHE A 104 -2.58 0.47 -18.70
C PHE A 104 -3.60 0.87 -17.64
#